data_AF-A0A164ZUQ3-F1
#
_entry.id   AF-A0A164ZUQ3-F1
#
_cell.length_a   1.000
_cell.length_b   1.000
_cell.length_c   1.000
_cell.angle_alpha   90.00
_cell.angle_beta   90.00
_cell.angle_gamma   90.00
#
_symmetry.space_group_name_H-M   'P 1'
#
loop_
_entity.id
_entity.type
_entity.pdbx_description
1 polymer ?
#
loop_
_entity_poly.entity_id
_entity_poly.type
_entity_poly.pdbx_seq_one_letter_code
_entity_poly.pdbx_strand_id
1 'polypeptide(L)'
;MSSVARLARSRGILSARQYSKRALPSLPEVEVDELGVPVRPTWSVNELLSSYPKPTLSDEKFKRLHELSALVPPQEGTPEHAELKSRMEELIRLVEAVKLVDTSSVADPLASPFSDEELKS
;
A
#
# COMPACT_ATOMS: atom_id res chain seq x y z
N MET A 1 7.91 45.71 78.57
CA MET A 1 8.35 45.24 77.25
C MET A 1 8.01 43.76 77.15
N SER A 2 6.85 43.41 76.60
CA SER A 2 6.39 42.00 76.53
C SER A 2 6.03 41.66 75.10
N SER A 3 6.90 40.85 74.49
CA SER A 3 6.82 40.34 73.13
C SER A 3 5.95 39.10 73.11
N VAL A 4 4.91 39.08 72.28
CA VAL A 4 4.07 37.90 72.04
C VAL A 4 4.24 37.53 70.56
N ALA A 5 5.08 36.54 70.31
CA ALA A 5 5.30 35.98 68.98
C ALA A 5 4.05 35.20 68.53
N ARG A 6 3.43 35.62 67.41
CA ARG A 6 2.39 34.86 66.73
C ARG A 6 3.05 33.91 65.73
N LEU A 7 3.02 32.62 66.02
CA LEU A 7 3.48 31.59 65.09
C LEU A 7 2.35 31.28 64.09
N ALA A 8 2.43 31.86 62.89
CA ALA A 8 1.55 31.55 61.78
C ALA A 8 1.95 30.19 61.16
N ARG A 9 1.08 29.18 61.30
CA ARG A 9 1.23 27.91 60.58
C ARG A 9 0.78 28.09 59.13
N SER A 10 1.73 28.18 58.20
CA SER A 10 1.43 28.10 56.77
C SER A 10 0.98 26.68 56.41
N ARG A 11 -0.27 26.51 56.01
CA ARG A 11 -0.72 25.29 55.33
C ARG A 11 -0.31 25.39 53.87
N GLY A 12 0.76 24.68 53.50
CA GLY A 12 1.14 24.49 52.11
C GLY A 12 0.04 23.75 51.37
N ILE A 13 -0.57 24.39 50.38
CA ILE A 13 -1.55 23.77 49.49
C ILE A 13 -0.73 23.01 48.44
N LEU A 14 -0.68 21.68 48.57
CA LEU A 14 -0.10 20.82 47.54
C LEU A 14 -1.04 20.85 46.34
N SER A 15 -0.72 21.68 45.35
CA SER A 15 -1.38 21.67 44.04
C SER A 15 -1.06 20.35 43.35
N ALA A 16 -1.98 19.38 43.46
CA ALA A 16 -1.92 18.15 42.69
C ALA A 16 -1.98 18.50 41.19
N ARG A 17 -0.85 18.28 40.50
CA ARG A 17 -0.72 18.45 39.06
C ARG A 17 -1.61 17.40 38.40
N GLN A 18 -2.80 17.81 37.98
CA GLN A 18 -3.73 16.96 37.25
C GLN A 18 -3.13 16.66 35.88
N TYR A 19 -2.49 15.51 35.74
CA TYR A 19 -2.13 14.97 34.44
C TYR A 19 -3.43 14.60 33.73
N SER A 20 -3.87 15.50 32.84
CA SER A 20 -4.96 15.22 31.92
C SER A 20 -4.54 14.02 31.05
N LYS A 21 -5.13 12.86 31.33
CA LYS A 21 -5.00 11.68 30.48
C LYS A 21 -5.73 12.00 29.18
N ARG A 22 -5.00 12.42 28.15
CA ARG A 22 -5.53 12.43 26.78
C ARG A 22 -5.88 10.98 26.45
N ALA A 23 -7.18 10.68 26.40
CA ALA A 23 -7.65 9.41 25.88
C ALA A 23 -7.17 9.28 24.44
N LEU A 24 -6.28 8.33 24.19
CA LEU A 24 -5.91 7.96 22.84
C LEU A 24 -7.15 7.35 22.17
N PRO A 25 -7.39 7.62 20.87
CA PRO A 25 -8.47 6.98 20.16
C PRO A 25 -8.31 5.46 20.27
N SER A 26 -9.40 4.77 20.64
CA SER A 26 -9.42 3.31 20.71
C SER A 26 -9.18 2.75 19.32
N LEU A 27 -8.00 2.15 19.11
CA LEU A 27 -7.74 1.35 17.92
C LEU A 27 -8.71 0.16 17.90
N PRO A 28 -9.13 -0.32 16.72
CA PRO A 28 -9.93 -1.53 16.63
C PRO A 28 -9.19 -2.68 17.33
N GLU A 29 -9.89 -3.38 18.21
CA GLU A 29 -9.36 -4.54 18.92
C GLU A 29 -9.10 -5.65 17.90
N VAL A 30 -7.81 -5.88 17.58
CA VAL A 30 -7.39 -6.96 16.69
C VAL A 30 -7.26 -8.21 17.53
N GLU A 31 -8.05 -9.24 17.22
CA GLU A 31 -7.90 -10.56 17.82
C GLU A 31 -6.49 -11.08 17.51
N VAL A 32 -5.67 -11.27 18.55
CA VAL A 32 -4.30 -11.79 18.47
C VAL A 32 -4.21 -13.12 19.21
N ASP A 33 -3.30 -13.99 18.77
CA ASP A 33 -3.01 -15.26 19.45
C ASP A 33 -2.16 -15.06 20.71
N GLU A 34 -1.82 -16.16 21.40
CA GLU A 34 -0.98 -16.16 22.60
C GLU A 34 0.44 -15.62 22.36
N LEU A 35 0.91 -15.57 21.10
CA LEU A 35 2.20 -15.04 20.67
C LEU A 35 2.10 -13.60 20.14
N GLY A 36 0.90 -12.98 20.17
CA GLY A 36 0.65 -11.63 19.67
C GLY A 36 0.53 -11.53 18.15
N VAL A 37 0.34 -12.65 17.44
CA VAL A 37 0.11 -12.68 15.99
C VAL A 37 -1.39 -12.46 15.71
N PRO A 38 -1.78 -11.58 14.78
CA PRO A 38 -3.18 -11.39 14.42
C PRO A 38 -3.82 -12.69 13.93
N VAL A 39 -4.94 -13.09 14.55
CA VAL A 39 -5.73 -14.27 14.15
C VAL A 39 -6.36 -14.07 12.78
N ARG A 40 -6.58 -12.81 12.39
CA ARG A 40 -7.03 -12.42 11.06
C ARG A 40 -6.04 -11.43 10.44
N PRO A 41 -5.78 -11.53 9.13
CA PRO A 41 -4.95 -10.56 8.45
C PRO A 41 -5.62 -9.19 8.49
N THR A 42 -4.85 -8.14 8.76
CA THR A 42 -5.36 -6.75 8.83
C THR A 42 -5.86 -6.25 7.47
N TRP A 43 -5.36 -6.88 6.40
CA TRP A 43 -5.78 -6.65 5.02
C TRP A 43 -5.59 -7.93 4.22
N SER A 44 -6.45 -8.16 3.23
CA SER A 44 -6.31 -9.25 2.27
C SER A 44 -5.75 -8.74 0.96
N VAL A 45 -4.74 -9.42 0.42
CA VAL A 45 -4.23 -9.14 -0.93
C VAL A 45 -5.34 -9.30 -1.97
N ASN A 46 -6.21 -10.30 -1.79
CA ASN A 46 -7.32 -10.52 -2.72
C ASN A 46 -8.35 -9.37 -2.69
N GLU A 47 -8.62 -8.83 -1.50
CA GLU A 47 -9.48 -7.65 -1.34
C GLU A 47 -8.85 -6.42 -1.98
N LEU A 48 -7.55 -6.19 -1.74
CA LEU A 48 -6.80 -5.11 -2.37
C LEU A 48 -6.85 -5.21 -3.90
N LEU A 49 -6.56 -6.40 -4.45
CA LEU A 49 -6.56 -6.63 -5.89
C LEU A 49 -7.96 -6.48 -6.50
N SER A 50 -9.00 -6.83 -5.74
CA SER A 50 -10.40 -6.68 -6.15
C SER A 50 -10.84 -5.22 -6.33
N SER A 51 -10.11 -4.25 -5.77
CA SER A 51 -10.41 -2.82 -5.90
C SER A 51 -9.97 -2.22 -7.25
N TYR A 52 -9.00 -2.84 -7.93
CA TYR A 52 -8.49 -2.32 -9.21
C TYR A 52 -9.45 -2.62 -10.36
N PRO A 53 -9.64 -1.73 -11.34
CA PRO A 53 -10.51 -2.01 -12.48
C PRO A 53 -10.02 -3.25 -13.26
N LYS A 54 -10.95 -4.05 -13.81
CA LYS A 54 -10.60 -5.18 -14.67
C LYS A 54 -10.24 -4.64 -16.06
N PRO A 55 -8.99 -4.81 -16.54
CA PRO A 55 -8.63 -4.39 -17.89
C PRO A 55 -9.37 -5.26 -18.90
N THR A 56 -9.95 -4.64 -19.93
CA THR A 56 -10.61 -5.36 -21.02
C THR A 56 -9.61 -5.56 -22.14
N LEU A 57 -9.39 -6.82 -22.51
CA LEU A 57 -8.49 -7.17 -23.60
C LEU A 57 -9.30 -7.34 -24.89
N SER A 58 -8.95 -6.65 -25.98
CA SER A 58 -9.64 -6.84 -27.26
C SER A 58 -9.19 -8.15 -27.92
N ASP A 59 -10.08 -8.79 -28.69
CA ASP A 59 -9.76 -10.06 -29.35
C ASP A 59 -8.60 -9.93 -30.33
N GLU A 60 -8.52 -8.79 -31.04
CA GLU A 60 -7.37 -8.45 -31.89
C GLU A 60 -6.03 -8.44 -31.12
N LYS A 61 -6.01 -7.85 -29.92
CA LYS A 61 -4.82 -7.83 -29.07
C LYS A 61 -4.52 -9.22 -28.52
N PHE A 62 -5.55 -10.01 -28.18
CA PHE A 62 -5.39 -11.39 -27.74
C PHE A 62 -4.69 -12.24 -28.81
N LYS A 63 -5.18 -12.14 -30.04
CA LYS A 63 -4.63 -12.84 -31.19
C LYS A 63 -3.21 -12.38 -31.48
N ARG A 64 -2.96 -11.06 -31.49
CA ARG A 64 -1.62 -10.51 -31.68
C ARG A 64 -0.62 -10.99 -30.62
N LEU A 65 -1.04 -11.12 -29.36
CA LEU A 65 -0.18 -11.67 -28.31
C LEU A 65 0.19 -13.13 -28.59
N HIS A 66 -0.77 -13.97 -29.00
CA HIS A 66 -0.48 -15.35 -29.36
C HIS A 66 0.49 -15.43 -30.54
N GLU A 67 0.30 -14.59 -31.56
CA GLU A 67 1.20 -14.50 -32.72
C GLU A 67 2.62 -14.10 -32.30
N LEU A 68 2.77 -13.09 -31.43
CA LEU A 68 4.07 -12.64 -30.91
C LEU A 68 4.77 -13.70 -30.06
N SER A 69 3.99 -14.51 -29.33
CA SER A 69 4.50 -15.64 -28.55
C SER A 69 4.70 -16.92 -29.38
N ALA A 70 4.51 -16.87 -30.71
CA ALA A 70 4.56 -18.02 -31.61
C ALA A 70 3.60 -19.16 -31.19
N LEU A 71 2.46 -18.81 -30.60
CA LEU A 71 1.40 -19.72 -30.18
C LEU A 71 0.23 -19.70 -31.17
N VAL A 72 -0.48 -20.83 -31.26
CA VAL A 72 -1.75 -20.90 -32.00
C VAL A 72 -2.88 -20.47 -31.06
N PRO A 73 -3.62 -19.40 -31.37
CA PRO A 73 -4.74 -18.97 -30.54
C PRO A 73 -5.91 -19.96 -30.65
N PRO A 74 -6.66 -20.18 -29.56
CA PRO A 74 -7.91 -20.93 -29.61
C PRO A 74 -8.93 -20.19 -30.50
N GLN A 75 -9.88 -20.94 -31.06
CA GLN A 75 -10.87 -20.35 -31.96
C GLN A 75 -11.78 -19.36 -31.23
N GLU A 76 -12.01 -18.20 -31.84
CA GLU A 76 -12.87 -17.16 -31.28
C GLU A 76 -14.29 -17.69 -31.02
N GLY A 77 -14.86 -17.31 -29.87
CA GLY A 77 -16.18 -17.77 -29.43
C GLY A 77 -16.20 -19.16 -28.78
N THR A 78 -15.06 -19.86 -28.68
CA THR A 78 -14.97 -21.10 -27.88
C THR A 78 -14.92 -20.80 -26.37
N PRO A 79 -15.38 -21.73 -25.51
CA PRO A 79 -15.26 -21.57 -24.06
C PRO A 79 -13.79 -21.45 -23.62
N GLU A 80 -12.89 -22.17 -24.28
CA GLU A 80 -11.44 -22.11 -24.02
C GLU A 80 -10.86 -20.72 -24.31
N HIS A 81 -11.29 -20.09 -25.41
CA HIS A 81 -10.90 -18.71 -25.71
C HIS A 81 -11.38 -17.73 -24.62
N ALA A 82 -12.63 -17.86 -24.17
CA ALA A 82 -13.18 -17.00 -23.12
C ALA A 82 -12.46 -17.19 -21.77
N GLU A 83 -12.18 -18.43 -21.39
CA GLU A 83 -11.44 -18.74 -20.16
C GLU A 83 -10.02 -18.16 -20.22
N LEU A 84 -9.27 -18.45 -21.29
CA LEU A 84 -7.90 -18.00 -21.42
C LEU A 84 -7.81 -16.47 -21.48
N LYS A 85 -8.76 -15.82 -22.16
CA LYS A 85 -8.88 -14.37 -22.20
C LYS A 85 -9.13 -13.79 -20.81
N SER A 86 -10.05 -14.35 -20.02
CA SER A 86 -10.31 -13.86 -18.65
C SER A 86 -9.09 -14.03 -17.75
N ARG A 87 -8.37 -15.14 -17.86
CA ARG A 87 -7.13 -15.38 -17.10
C ARG A 87 -6.04 -14.39 -17.48
N MET A 88 -5.93 -14.05 -18.77
CA MET A 88 -4.99 -13.02 -19.23
C MET A 88 -5.34 -11.63 -18.66
N GLU A 89 -6.63 -11.27 -18.65
CA GLU A 89 -7.10 -10.00 -18.06
C GLU A 89 -6.81 -9.92 -16.56
N GLU A 90 -6.97 -11.03 -15.82
CA GLU A 90 -6.59 -11.11 -14.40
C GLU A 90 -5.09 -10.90 -14.20
N LEU A 91 -4.24 -11.50 -15.03
CA LEU A 91 -2.80 -11.28 -14.96
C LEU A 91 -2.42 -9.82 -15.26
N ILE A 92 -3.06 -9.20 -16.25
CA ILE A 92 -2.82 -7.79 -16.58
C ILE A 92 -3.20 -6.90 -15.40
N ARG A 93 -4.33 -7.17 -14.73
CA ARG A 93 -4.77 -6.44 -13.54
C ARG A 93 -3.71 -6.45 -12.43
N LEU A 94 -3.06 -7.60 -12.21
CA LEU A 94 -1.97 -7.72 -11.23
C LEU A 94 -0.78 -6.82 -11.58
N VAL A 95 -0.40 -6.79 -12.85
CA VAL A 95 0.76 -6.01 -13.32
C VAL A 95 0.45 -4.52 -13.37
N GLU A 96 -0.78 -4.13 -13.68
CA GLU A 96 -1.21 -2.73 -13.66
C GLU A 96 -1.17 -2.12 -12.26
N ALA A 97 -1.45 -2.91 -11.21
CA ALA A 97 -1.33 -2.44 -9.84
C ALA A 97 0.10 -1.97 -9.49
N VAL A 98 1.14 -2.55 -10.11
CA VAL A 98 2.54 -2.14 -9.91
C VAL A 98 2.79 -0.72 -10.44
N LYS A 99 2.06 -0.28 -11.46
CA LYS A 99 2.20 1.07 -12.03
C LYS A 99 1.76 2.17 -11.05
N LEU A 100 0.97 1.83 -10.04
CA LEU A 100 0.50 2.78 -9.03
C LEU A 100 1.50 2.99 -7.89
N VAL A 101 2.55 2.18 -7.83
CA VAL A 101 3.62 2.31 -6.84
C VAL A 101 4.56 3.43 -7.27
N ASP A 102 4.88 4.33 -6.36
CA ASP A 102 5.86 5.38 -6.58
C ASP A 102 7.27 4.77 -6.68
N THR A 103 7.86 4.84 -7.87
CA THR A 103 9.21 4.35 -8.17
C THR A 103 10.23 5.49 -8.32
N SER A 104 9.87 6.72 -7.96
CA SER A 104 10.72 7.92 -8.15
C SER A 104 12.10 7.83 -7.48
N SER A 105 12.25 7.02 -6.43
CA SER A 105 13.53 6.82 -5.74
C SER A 105 14.45 5.80 -6.42
N VAL A 106 13.96 5.05 -7.41
CA VAL A 106 14.76 4.08 -8.16
C VAL A 106 15.37 4.82 -9.36
N ALA A 107 16.51 5.48 -9.12
CA ALA A 107 17.27 6.07 -10.20
C ALA A 107 17.76 4.96 -11.15
N ASP A 108 17.44 5.08 -12.43
CA ASP A 108 17.90 4.17 -13.46
C ASP A 108 19.41 4.41 -13.69
N PRO A 109 20.31 3.52 -13.23
CA PRO A 109 21.76 3.79 -13.28
C PRO A 109 22.31 3.77 -14.71
N LEU A 110 21.50 3.37 -15.69
CA LEU A 110 21.84 3.32 -17.11
C LEU A 110 21.20 4.44 -17.93
N ALA A 111 20.37 5.31 -17.33
CA ALA A 111 19.96 6.58 -17.94
C ALA A 111 21.09 7.62 -17.79
N SER A 112 22.32 7.22 -18.14
CA SER A 112 23.37 8.16 -18.51
C SER A 112 22.95 8.81 -19.82
N PRO A 113 22.97 10.15 -19.94
CA PRO A 113 22.84 10.78 -21.25
C PRO A 113 24.06 10.31 -22.05
N PHE A 114 23.85 9.43 -23.04
CA PHE A 114 24.81 9.31 -24.11
C PHE A 114 24.92 10.70 -24.72
N SER A 115 26.04 11.35 -24.43
CA SER A 115 26.41 12.65 -24.94
C SER A 115 26.32 12.62 -26.46
N ASP A 116 25.28 13.26 -27.01
CA ASP A 116 25.31 13.81 -28.37
C ASP A 116 26.33 14.95 -28.40
N GLU A 117 27.62 14.64 -28.30
CA GLU A 117 28.68 15.64 -28.44
C GLU A 117 29.95 15.01 -29.03
N GLU A 118 29.92 14.70 -30.33
CA GLU A 118 31.09 14.87 -31.22
C GLU A 118 30.72 14.63 -32.69
N LEU A 119 30.01 15.61 -33.28
CA LEU A 119 30.02 15.83 -34.73
C LEU A 119 30.40 17.29 -34.98
N LYS A 120 31.70 17.59 -34.81
CA LYS A 120 32.38 18.71 -35.47
C LYS A 120 33.89 18.59 -35.29
N SER A 121 34.57 18.05 -36.30
CA SER A 121 35.69 18.69 -37.00
C SER A 121 36.10 17.84 -38.21
#